data_AF-A0A960KA59-F1
#
_entry.id   AF-A0A960KA59-F1
#
_cell.length_a   1.000
_cell.length_b   1.000
_cell.length_c   1.000
_cell.angle_alpha   90.00
_cell.angle_beta   90.00
_cell.angle_gamma   90.00
#
_symmetry.space_group_name_H-M   'P 1'
#
loop_
_entity.id
_entity.type
_entity.pdbx_description
1 polymer ?
#
loop_
_entity_poly.entity_id
_entity_poly.type
_entity_poly.pdbx_seq_one_letter_code
_entity_poly.pdbx_strand_id
1 'polypeptide(L)' 'MTVDAGQLVKERIEDLLGSVDPSAVSMEELRGRQFDLGLAWVHFPEGWGGLAVAPTHQRTVDA' A
#
# COMPACT_ATOMS: atom_id res chain seq x y z
N MET A 1 -17.45 -1.04 -13.08
CA MET A 1 -16.57 0.15 -13.04
C MET A 1 -15.17 -0.36 -12.83
N THR A 2 -14.26 -0.17 -13.78
CA THR A 2 -12.84 -0.50 -13.58
C THR A 2 -12.27 0.56 -12.65
N VAL A 3 -11.93 0.17 -11.43
CA VAL A 3 -11.16 1.02 -10.52
C VAL A 3 -9.81 1.29 -11.21
N ASP A 4 -9.41 2.55 -11.30
CA ASP A 4 -8.08 2.89 -11.82
C ASP A 4 -7.03 2.40 -10.82
N ALA A 5 -6.20 1.45 -11.24
CA ALA A 5 -5.21 0.82 -10.36
C ALA A 5 -4.19 1.82 -9.80
N GLY A 6 -3.83 2.85 -10.59
CA GLY A 6 -2.90 3.89 -10.14
C GLY A 6 -3.53 4.78 -9.06
N GLN A 7 -4.79 5.14 -9.22
CA GLN A 7 -5.54 5.92 -8.25
C GLN A 7 -5.75 5.13 -6.96
N LEU A 8 -6.13 3.86 -7.05
CA LEU A 8 -6.28 2.99 -5.88
C LEU A 8 -4.99 2.92 -5.06
N VAL A 9 -3.83 2.77 -5.71
CA VAL A 9 -2.54 2.71 -5.00
C VAL A 9 -2.22 4.03 -4.31
N LYS A 10 -2.53 5.18 -4.93
CA LYS A 10 -2.31 6.50 -4.31
C LYS A 10 -3.19 6.70 -3.08
N GLU A 11 -4.48 6.37 -3.19
CA GLU A 11 -5.43 6.49 -2.08
C GLU A 11 -4.97 5.66 -0.87
N ARG A 12 -4.49 4.43 -1.09
CA ARG A 12 -3.94 3.60 0.00
C ARG A 12 -2.65 4.16 0.60
N ILE A 13 -1.80 4.81 -0.19
CA ILE A 13 -0.60 5.49 0.31
C ILE A 13 -1.00 6.69 1.17
N GLU A 14 -1.99 7.47 0.74
CA GLU A 14 -2.54 8.58 1.53
C GLU A 14 -3.13 8.08 2.86
N ASP A 15 -3.85 6.96 2.85
CA ASP A 15 -4.35 6.31 4.07
C ASP A 15 -3.21 5.86 5.00
N LEU A 16 -2.12 5.30 4.45
CA LEU A 16 -0.96 4.89 5.24
C LEU A 16 -0.31 6.10 5.93
N LEU A 17 -0.04 7.16 5.17
CA LEU A 17 0.60 8.37 5.68
C LEU A 17 -0.31 9.18 6.61
N GLY A 18 -1.63 9.09 6.45
CA GLY A 18 -2.60 9.71 7.34
C GLY A 18 -2.82 8.94 8.64
N SER A 19 -2.57 7.62 8.65
CA SER A 19 -2.81 6.74 9.79
C SER A 19 -1.60 6.50 10.67
N VAL A 20 -0.38 6.65 10.14
CA VAL A 20 0.87 6.42 10.86
C VAL A 20 1.92 7.47 10.51
N ASP A 21 2.54 8.07 11.54
CA ASP A 21 3.75 8.88 11.38
C ASP A 21 4.97 7.94 11.32
N PRO A 22 5.67 7.84 10.17
CA PRO A 22 6.81 6.93 10.00
C PRO A 22 7.98 7.22 10.94
N SER A 23 8.07 8.44 11.49
CA SER A 23 9.12 8.84 12.43
C SER A 23 8.81 8.49 13.88
N ALA A 24 7.53 8.22 14.18
CA ALA A 24 7.04 7.95 15.53
C ALA A 24 6.80 6.45 15.80
N VAL A 25 6.79 5.60 14.77
CA VAL A 25 6.54 4.15 14.90
C VAL A 25 7.75 3.32 14.51
N SER A 26 7.79 2.07 14.99
CA SER A 26 8.81 1.11 14.57
C SER A 26 8.62 0.71 13.10
N MET A 27 9.70 0.23 12.48
CA MET A 27 9.64 -0.30 11.11
C MET A 27 8.68 -1.49 10.99
N GLU A 28 8.57 -2.33 12.03
CA GLU A 28 7.62 -3.46 12.06
C GLU A 28 6.17 -2.97 12.06
N GLU A 29 5.83 -1.96 12.86
CA GLU A 29 4.49 -1.37 12.88
C GLU A 29 4.15 -0.74 11.53
N LEU A 30 5.07 0.05 10.96
CA LEU A 30 4.89 0.67 9.65
C LEU A 30 4.67 -0.38 8.54
N ARG A 31 5.48 -1.44 8.52
CA ARG A 31 5.35 -2.52 7.53
C ARG A 31 4.09 -3.37 7.75
N GLY A 32 3.67 -3.57 9.00
CA GLY A 32 2.38 -4.18 9.32
C GLY A 32 1.22 -3.39 8.72
N ARG A 33 1.19 -2.07 8.94
CA ARG A 33 0.17 -1.19 8.33
C ARG A 33 0.22 -1.19 6.81
N GLN A 34 1.42 -1.16 6.23
CA GLN A 34 1.60 -1.25 4.79
C GLN A 34 1.03 -2.57 4.23
N PHE A 35 1.25 -3.69 4.93
CA PHE A 35 0.69 -4.98 4.56
C PHE A 35 -0.84 -4.99 4.65
N ASP A 36 -1.41 -4.49 5.74
CA ASP A 36 -2.86 -4.43 5.95
C ASP A 36 -3.57 -3.59 4.87
N LEU A 37 -2.91 -2.56 4.35
CA LEU A 37 -3.42 -1.70 3.27
C LEU A 37 -3.16 -2.25 1.86
N GLY A 38 -2.53 -3.42 1.73
CA GLY A 38 -2.26 -4.04 0.42
C GLY A 38 -1.05 -3.45 -0.32
N LEU A 39 -0.18 -2.74 0.39
CA LEU A 39 0.96 -2.01 -0.18
C LEU A 39 2.30 -2.74 -0.04
N ALA A 40 2.33 -3.94 0.56
CA ALA A 40 3.57 -4.71 0.68
C ALA A 40 4.04 -5.20 -0.70
N TRP A 41 3.14 -5.80 -1.47
CA TRP A 41 3.34 -6.18 -2.86
C TRP A 41 2.01 -6.11 -3.60
N VAL A 42 1.80 -5.03 -4.35
CA VAL A 42 0.49 -4.65 -4.89
C VAL A 42 -0.14 -5.68 -5.84
N HIS A 43 0.65 -6.61 -6.38
CA HIS A 43 0.19 -7.65 -7.30
C HIS A 43 -0.34 -8.91 -6.61
N PHE A 44 -0.14 -9.07 -5.31
CA PHE A 44 -0.83 -10.11 -4.56
C PHE A 44 -2.31 -9.75 -4.35
N PRO A 45 -3.16 -10.74 -4.02
CA PRO A 45 -4.54 -10.47 -3.66
C PRO A 45 -4.68 -9.59 -2.41
N GLU A 46 -5.83 -8.95 -2.28
CA GLU A 46 -6.23 -8.30 -1.02
C GLU A 46 -6.24 -9.31 0.14
N GLY A 47 -5.83 -8.85 1.33
CA GLY A 47 -5.62 -9.70 2.51
C GLY A 47 -4.28 -10.44 2.54
N TRP A 48 -3.50 -10.40 1.46
CA TRP A 48 -2.15 -10.98 1.36
C TRP A 48 -1.07 -9.92 1.12
N GLY A 49 -1.34 -8.68 1.55
CA GLY A 49 -0.40 -7.57 1.35
C GLY A 49 -0.42 -6.95 -0.03
N GLY A 50 -1.41 -7.27 -0.87
CA GLY A 50 -1.56 -6.69 -2.21
C GLY A 50 -2.96 -6.13 -2.51
N LEU A 51 -3.14 -5.62 -3.72
CA LEU A 51 -4.37 -5.00 -4.22
C LEU A 51 -4.85 -5.65 -5.54
N ALA A 52 -4.25 -6.77 -5.93
CA ALA A 52 -4.47 -7.48 -7.19
C ALA A 52 -4.27 -6.59 -8.44
N VAL A 53 -3.32 -5.64 -8.39
CA VAL A 53 -2.99 -4.73 -9.51
C VAL A 53 -1.67 -5.10 -10.18
N ALA A 54 -1.36 -4.48 -11.33
CA ALA A 54 -0.12 -4.79 -12.05
C ALA A 54 1.14 -4.46 -11.20
N PRO A 55 2.19 -5.30 -11.21
CA PRO A 55 3.43 -5.08 -10.46
C PRO A 55 4.13 -3.75 -10.77
N THR A 56 3.85 -3.16 -11.94
CA THR A 56 4.38 -1.84 -12.34
C THR A 56 3.99 -0.72 -11.38
N HIS A 57 2.87 -0.86 -10.66
CA HIS A 57 2.42 0.12 -9.67
C HIS A 57 3.21 0.06 -8.35
N GLN A 58 3.97 -1.02 -8.10
CA GLN A 58 4.81 -1.12 -6.90
C GLN A 58 5.81 0.04 -6.80
N ARG A 59 6.30 0.52 -7.94
CA ARG A 59 7.22 1.68 -8.01
C ARG A 59 6.66 2.94 -7.38
N THR A 60 5.34 3.11 -7.35
CA THR A 60 4.70 4.27 -6.71
C THR A 60 4.70 4.13 -5.19
N VAL A 61 4.70 2.90 -4.67
CA VAL A 61 4.79 2.62 -3.23
C VAL A 61 6.23 2.74 -2.72
N ASP A 62 7.20 2.34 -3.54
CA ASP A 62 8.62 2.31 -3.17
C ASP A 62 9.35 3.66 -3.37
N ALA A 63 8.68 4.65 -3.98
CA ALA A 63 9.24 5.97 -4.30
C ALA A 63 9.26 6.90 -3.09
#